data_AF-A0A9P3GFU4-F1
#
_entry.id   AF-A0A9P3GFU4-F1
#
_cell.length_a   1.000
_cell.length_b   1.000
_cell.length_c   1.000
_cell.angle_alpha   90.00
_cell.angle_beta   90.00
_cell.angle_gamma   90.00
#
_symmetry.space_group_name_H-M   'P 1'
#
loop_
_entity.id
_entity.type
_entity.pdbx_description
1 polymer ?
#
loop_
_entity_poly.entity_id
_entity_poly.type
_entity_poly.pdbx_seq_one_letter_code
_entity_poly.pdbx_strand_id
1 'polypeptide(L)'
;MRVTLRIHWPGYQDWRFENGIDVFDHTHNANPQTLERIVQKVARLVRTFYDEMRVNGSREQDWCLDRINFDDLYLVELRQVSKGSWQPVICWSAA
;
A
#
# COMPACT_ATOMS: atom_id res chain seq x y z
N MET A 1 12.88 10.71 8.02
CA MET A 1 11.41 10.76 8.27
C MET A 1 10.81 9.46 7.77
N ARG A 2 9.93 8.85 8.56
CA ARG A 2 9.19 7.64 8.16
C ARG A 2 7.72 7.96 8.03
N VAL A 3 7.04 7.27 7.11
CA VAL A 3 5.63 7.50 6.79
C VAL A 3 4.86 6.20 6.97
N THR A 4 3.69 6.31 7.60
CA THR A 4 2.71 5.22 7.71
C THR A 4 1.97 5.05 6.40
N LEU A 5 1.84 3.80 5.93
CA LEU A 5 0.99 3.46 4.80
C LEU A 5 -0.36 2.96 5.31
N ARG A 6 -1.46 3.47 4.77
CA ARG A 6 -2.82 3.06 5.11
C ARG A 6 -3.52 2.54 3.86
N ILE A 7 -4.22 1.42 3.99
CA ILE A 7 -5.01 0.83 2.91
C ILE A 7 -6.43 0.66 3.42
N HIS A 8 -7.36 1.31 2.75
CA HIS A 8 -8.79 1.09 2.93
C HIS A 8 -9.29 0.32 1.70
N TRP A 9 -9.59 -0.96 1.89
CA TRP A 9 -10.09 -1.83 0.84
C TRP A 9 -11.53 -2.26 1.18
N PRO A 10 -12.49 -2.08 0.28
CA PRO A 10 -13.89 -2.39 0.58
C PRO A 10 -14.08 -3.86 1.00
N GLY A 11 -14.92 -4.09 2.00
CA GLY A 11 -15.12 -5.42 2.58
C GLY A 11 -14.06 -5.91 3.56
N TYR A 12 -12.96 -5.18 3.79
CA TYR A 12 -11.92 -5.53 4.76
C TYR A 12 -11.78 -4.46 5.85
N GLN A 13 -11.13 -4.83 6.97
CA GLN A 13 -10.78 -3.86 8.01
C GLN A 13 -9.68 -2.92 7.53
N ASP A 14 -9.65 -1.70 8.09
CA ASP A 14 -8.59 -0.74 7.85
C ASP A 14 -7.23 -1.36 8.15
N TRP A 15 -6.37 -1.39 7.13
CA TRP A 15 -5.02 -1.88 7.26
C TRP A 15 -4.04 -0.72 7.33
N ARG A 16 -3.07 -0.81 8.23
CA ARG A 16 -2.03 0.20 8.39
C ARG A 16 -0.69 -0.43 8.71
N PHE A 17 0.35 0.10 8.08
CA PHE A 17 1.73 -0.24 8.39
C PHE A 17 2.45 1.00 8.90
N GLU A 18 2.62 1.05 10.22
CA GLU A 18 3.22 2.20 10.90
C GLU A 18 4.70 2.35 10.53
N ASN A 19 5.12 3.58 10.20
CA ASN A 19 6.51 3.89 9.84
C ASN A 19 7.09 3.01 8.71
N GLY A 20 6.24 2.56 7.78
CA GLY A 20 6.60 1.58 6.75
C GLY A 20 7.48 2.12 5.63
N ILE A 21 7.49 3.42 5.39
CA ILE A 21 8.18 4.02 4.24
C ILE A 21 9.20 5.05 4.71
N ASP A 22 10.46 4.81 4.38
CA ASP A 22 11.55 5.76 4.57
C ASP A 22 11.53 6.79 3.43
N VAL A 23 11.37 8.07 3.77
CA VAL A 23 11.34 9.17 2.78
C VAL A 23 12.76 9.68 2.48
N PHE A 24 13.69 9.41 3.37
CA PHE A 24 15.10 9.75 3.24
C PHE A 24 15.94 8.49 3.34
N ASP A 25 17.08 8.48 2.67
CA ASP A 25 18.06 7.42 2.81
C ASP A 25 18.77 7.47 4.17
N HIS A 26 19.48 6.40 4.48
CA HIS A 26 20.24 6.28 5.73
C HIS A 26 21.70 6.69 5.54
N THR A 27 22.00 7.49 4.51
CA THR A 27 23.35 8.04 4.35
C THR A 27 23.57 9.17 5.35
N HIS A 28 24.82 9.59 5.53
CA HIS A 28 25.16 10.68 6.45
C HIS A 28 24.38 11.98 6.16
N ASN A 29 24.08 12.23 4.89
CA ASN A 29 23.38 13.44 4.45
C ASN A 29 21.85 13.31 4.44
N ALA A 30 21.31 12.11 4.73
CA ALA A 30 19.88 11.80 4.69
C ALA A 30 19.21 12.35 3.42
N ASN A 31 19.66 11.91 2.24
CA ASN A 31 19.13 12.42 0.99
C ASN A 31 17.69 11.92 0.78
N PRO A 32 16.81 12.68 0.09
CA PRO A 32 15.50 12.18 -0.30
C PRO A 32 15.63 10.86 -1.08
N GLN A 33 14.75 9.90 -0.79
CA GLN A 33 14.68 8.66 -1.55
C GLN A 33 14.19 8.91 -2.97
N THR A 34 14.60 8.04 -3.89
CA THR A 34 14.07 8.05 -5.26
C THR A 34 12.63 7.57 -5.28
N LEU A 35 11.86 8.07 -6.25
CA LEU A 35 10.48 7.62 -6.46
C LEU A 35 10.41 6.10 -6.68
N GLU A 36 11.36 5.54 -7.44
CA GLU A 36 11.49 4.10 -7.68
C GLU A 36 11.55 3.30 -6.36
N ARG A 37 12.41 3.70 -5.42
CA ARG A 37 12.54 3.02 -4.12
C ARG A 37 11.28 3.15 -3.28
N ILE A 38 10.65 4.32 -3.29
CA ILE A 38 9.37 4.55 -2.60
C ILE A 38 8.30 3.63 -3.16
N VAL A 39 8.11 3.60 -4.49
CA VAL A 39 7.10 2.76 -5.14
C VAL A 39 7.40 1.27 -4.92
N GLN A 40 8.67 0.85 -5.00
CA GLN A 40 9.04 -0.54 -4.71
C GLN A 40 8.70 -0.93 -3.27
N LYS A 41 8.93 -0.03 -2.29
CA LYS A 41 8.55 -0.27 -0.90
C LYS A 41 7.03 -0.32 -0.73
N VAL A 42 6.28 0.59 -1.37
CA VAL A 42 4.81 0.58 -1.39
C VAL A 42 4.29 -0.74 -1.95
N ALA A 43 4.79 -1.19 -3.10
CA ALA A 43 4.37 -2.45 -3.72
C ALA A 43 4.60 -3.66 -2.79
N ARG A 44 5.73 -3.70 -2.07
CA ARG A 44 5.98 -4.75 -1.06
C ARG A 44 4.96 -4.70 0.08
N LEU A 45 4.63 -3.50 0.57
CA LEU A 45 3.63 -3.33 1.64
C LEU A 45 2.21 -3.67 1.17
N VAL A 46 1.86 -3.36 -0.08
CA VAL A 46 0.58 -3.76 -0.69
C VAL A 46 0.50 -5.29 -0.80
N ARG A 47 1.60 -5.97 -1.14
CA ARG A 47 1.66 -7.44 -1.11
C ARG A 47 1.46 -7.99 0.30
N THR A 48 2.11 -7.41 1.30
CA THR A 48 1.90 -7.79 2.71
C THR A 48 0.44 -7.63 3.12
N PHE A 49 -0.18 -6.49 2.81
CA PHE A 49 -1.62 -6.29 3.02
C PHE A 49 -2.46 -7.36 2.33
N TYR A 50 -2.17 -7.64 1.05
CA TYR A 50 -2.92 -8.60 0.24
C TYR A 50 -2.87 -9.99 0.86
N ASP A 51 -1.68 -10.45 1.24
CA ASP A 51 -1.48 -11.78 1.85
C ASP A 51 -2.14 -11.89 3.23
N GLU A 52 -2.02 -10.85 4.08
CA GLU A 52 -2.63 -10.83 5.42
C GLU A 52 -4.16 -10.80 5.36
N MET A 53 -4.73 -9.97 4.48
CA MET A 53 -6.18 -9.78 4.43
C MET A 53 -6.90 -10.93 3.75
N ARG A 54 -6.29 -11.64 2.80
CA ARG A 54 -6.91 -12.82 2.19
C ARG A 54 -7.32 -13.88 3.21
N VAL A 55 -6.60 -14.00 4.33
CA VAL A 55 -6.94 -14.95 5.40
C VAL A 55 -8.17 -14.50 6.21
N ASN A 56 -8.45 -13.19 6.26
CA ASN A 56 -9.50 -12.63 7.11
C ASN A 56 -10.90 -12.66 6.48
N GLY A 57 -10.99 -12.94 5.17
CA GLY A 57 -12.24 -12.98 4.41
C GLY A 57 -12.87 -11.60 4.16
N SER A 58 -13.54 -11.44 3.02
CA SER A 58 -14.23 -10.19 2.66
C SER A 58 -15.69 -10.18 3.12
N ARG A 59 -16.19 -9.01 3.52
CA ARG A 59 -17.63 -8.75 3.71
C ARG A 59 -18.35 -8.34 2.42
N GLU A 60 -17.59 -8.02 1.36
CA GLU A 60 -18.10 -7.57 0.06
C GLU A 60 -17.55 -8.46 -1.07
N GLN A 61 -18.43 -9.07 -1.86
CA GLN A 61 -18.01 -10.06 -2.86
C GLN A 61 -17.24 -9.46 -4.04
N ASP A 62 -17.61 -8.25 -4.47
CA ASP A 62 -17.01 -7.59 -5.65
C ASP A 62 -15.59 -7.09 -5.38
N TRP A 63 -15.26 -6.88 -4.11
CA TRP A 63 -13.93 -6.45 -3.66
C TRP A 63 -13.16 -7.57 -2.96
N CYS A 64 -13.59 -8.82 -3.10
CA CYS A 64 -12.91 -9.94 -2.47
C CYS A 64 -11.53 -10.17 -3.10
N LEU A 65 -10.47 -10.13 -2.29
CA LEU A 65 -9.08 -10.33 -2.73
C LEU A 65 -8.83 -11.74 -3.29
N ASP A 66 -9.68 -12.73 -2.98
CA ASP A 66 -9.61 -14.06 -3.62
C ASP A 66 -10.07 -14.07 -5.08
N ARG A 67 -10.79 -13.02 -5.52
CA ARG A 67 -11.27 -12.88 -6.90
C ARG A 67 -10.44 -11.90 -7.73
N ILE A 68 -9.52 -11.18 -7.10
CA ILE A 68 -8.70 -10.15 -7.72
C ILE A 68 -7.24 -10.59 -7.59
N ASN A 69 -6.59 -10.95 -8.71
CA ASN A 69 -5.19 -11.35 -8.65
C ASN A 69 -4.33 -10.14 -8.27
N PHE A 70 -3.26 -10.40 -7.51
CA PHE A 70 -2.32 -9.35 -7.15
C PHE A 70 -1.70 -8.66 -8.37
N ASP A 71 -1.41 -9.42 -9.43
CA ASP A 71 -0.77 -8.90 -10.64
C ASP A 71 -1.71 -8.03 -11.50
N ASP A 72 -3.02 -8.06 -11.21
CA ASP A 72 -4.02 -7.20 -11.84
C ASP A 72 -4.18 -5.86 -11.10
N LEU A 73 -3.43 -5.63 -10.02
CA LEU A 73 -3.45 -4.40 -9.23
C LEU A 73 -2.46 -3.36 -9.76
N TYR A 74 -2.94 -2.14 -9.92
CA TYR A 74 -2.15 -1.00 -10.38
C TYR A 74 -2.15 0.11 -9.32
N LEU A 75 -0.96 0.57 -8.94
CA LEU A 75 -0.78 1.77 -8.14
C LEU A 75 -0.90 3.00 -9.04
N VAL A 76 -1.96 3.78 -8.87
CA VAL A 76 -2.25 4.97 -9.70
C VAL A 76 -1.73 6.25 -9.05
N GLU A 77 -1.85 6.35 -7.73
CA GLU A 77 -1.49 7.54 -6.97
C GLU A 77 -1.00 7.14 -5.57
N LEU A 78 -0.10 7.94 -5.01
CA LEU A 78 0.23 7.90 -3.58
C LEU A 78 -0.20 9.21 -2.94
N ARG A 79 -1.33 9.17 -2.22
CA ARG A 79 -1.97 10.36 -1.66
C ARG A 79 -1.49 10.62 -0.23
N GLN A 80 -1.10 11.85 0.07
CA GLN A 80 -0.92 12.27 1.45
C GLN A 80 -2.27 12.59 2.10
N VAL A 81 -2.71 11.74 3.02
CA VAL A 81 -4.00 11.90 3.72
C VAL A 81 -3.85 12.68 5.03
N SER A 82 -2.65 12.65 5.63
CA SER A 82 -2.27 13.52 6.75
C SER A 82 -0.75 13.62 6.86
N LYS A 83 -0.23 14.46 7.76
CA LYS A 83 1.22 14.57 7.98
C LYS A 83 1.78 13.22 8.45
N GLY A 84 2.70 12.65 7.67
CA GLY A 84 3.31 11.35 7.97
C GLY A 84 2.41 10.15 7.66
N SER A 85 1.33 10.33 6.89
CA SER A 85 0.44 9.24 6.49
C SER A 85 0.11 9.30 5.00
N TRP A 86 0.41 8.21 4.30
CA TRP A 86 0.10 8.05 2.89
C TRP A 86 -0.92 6.94 2.66
N GLN A 87 -1.74 7.11 1.63
CA GLN A 87 -2.71 6.13 1.16
C GLN A 87 -2.44 5.86 -0.32
N PRO A 88 -2.18 4.60 -0.72
CA PRO A 88 -2.11 4.25 -2.12
C PRO A 88 -3.53 4.24 -2.70
N VAL A 89 -3.68 4.80 -3.90
CA VAL A 89 -4.88 4.64 -4.72
C VAL A 89 -4.61 3.49 -5.68
N ILE A 90 -5.33 2.40 -5.48
CA ILE A 90 -5.19 1.16 -6.24
C ILE A 90 -6.42 1.00 -7.12
N CYS A 91 -6.21 0.71 -8.40
CA CYS A 91 -7.24 0.17 -9.28
C CYS A 91 -6.86 -1.24 -9.70
N TRP A 92 -7.84 -1.97 -10.24
CA TRP A 92 -7.61 -3.28 -10.82
C TRP A 92 -8.31 -3.37 -12.17
N SER A 93 -7.74 -4.13 -13.09
CA SER A 93 -8.36 -4.42 -14.38
C SER A 93 -8.89 -5.84 -14.34
N ALA A 94 -10.19 -6.03 -14.58
CA ALA A 94 -10.70 -7.35 -14.91
C ALA A 94 -10.16 -7.73 -16.30
N ALA A 95 -9.47 -8.86 -16.39
CA ALA A 95 -9.12 -9.48 -17.67
C ALA A 95 -10.36 -10.10 -18.33
#